data_AF-A0A2W6DBN2-F1
#
_entry.id   AF-A0A2W6DBN2-F1
#
_cell.length_a   1.000
_cell.length_b   1.000
_cell.length_c   1.000
_cell.angle_alpha   90.00
_cell.angle_beta   90.00
_cell.angle_gamma   90.00
#
_symmetry.space_group_name_H-M   'P 1'
#
loop_
_entity.id
_entity.type
_entity.pdbx_description
1 polymer ?
#
loop_
_entity_poly.entity_id
_entity_poly.type
_entity_poly.pdbx_seq_one_letter_code
_entity_poly.pdbx_strand_id
1 'polypeptide(L)'
;MPRAEDNPVPAPESSRAGRDLPAAIGVGLALGAVIVISLFLYRPSFAVIVGLAALYGSYELAKAIASSGRRPSLVPILAGGVALLVAAWLR
;
A
#
# COMPACT_ATOMS: atom_id res chain seq x y z
N MET A 1 -41.17 10.66 -39.10
CA MET A 1 -40.21 9.86 -38.30
C MET A 1 -39.84 10.69 -37.07
N PRO A 2 -40.05 10.20 -35.83
CA PRO A 2 -39.69 10.92 -34.60
C PRO A 2 -38.17 11.17 -34.56
N ARG A 3 -37.75 12.34 -34.08
CA ARG A 3 -36.33 12.72 -33.93
C ARG A 3 -35.67 11.77 -32.94
N ALA A 4 -34.54 11.20 -33.33
CA ALA A 4 -33.65 10.49 -32.43
C ALA A 4 -33.39 11.39 -31.21
N GLU A 5 -33.62 10.81 -30.04
CA GLU A 5 -33.40 11.42 -28.75
C GLU A 5 -31.90 11.66 -28.61
N ASP A 6 -31.49 12.94 -28.69
CA ASP A 6 -30.13 13.37 -28.41
C ASP A 6 -29.92 13.29 -26.89
N ASN A 7 -29.76 12.07 -26.38
CA ASN A 7 -29.37 11.84 -25.00
C ASN A 7 -27.88 12.21 -24.89
N PRO A 8 -27.52 13.25 -24.12
CA PRO A 8 -26.13 13.61 -23.94
C PRO A 8 -25.43 12.45 -23.25
N VAL A 9 -24.49 11.79 -23.95
CA VAL A 9 -23.59 10.82 -23.31
C VAL A 9 -22.79 11.60 -22.26
N PRO A 10 -22.85 11.24 -20.97
CA PRO A 10 -22.10 11.92 -19.93
C PRO A 10 -20.62 11.91 -20.31
N ALA A 11 -20.01 13.10 -20.42
CA ALA A 11 -18.58 13.20 -20.67
C ALA A 11 -17.84 12.49 -19.52
N PRO A 12 -16.81 11.67 -19.80
CA PRO A 12 -16.06 11.00 -18.76
C PRO A 12 -15.46 12.04 -17.81
N GLU A 13 -15.80 11.94 -16.52
CA GLU A 13 -15.21 12.80 -15.49
C GLU A 13 -13.69 12.61 -15.50
N SER A 14 -12.95 13.71 -15.59
CA SER A 14 -11.49 13.66 -15.57
C SER A 14 -11.01 13.10 -14.22
N SER A 15 -10.32 11.97 -14.28
CA SER A 15 -9.75 11.32 -13.11
C SER A 15 -8.82 12.30 -12.39
N ARG A 16 -9.09 12.57 -11.10
CA ARG A 16 -8.23 13.38 -10.22
C ARG A 16 -6.93 12.67 -9.81
N ALA A 17 -6.56 11.61 -10.51
CA ALA A 17 -5.33 10.86 -10.26
C ALA A 17 -4.11 11.78 -10.44
N GLY A 18 -3.23 11.83 -9.43
CA GLY A 18 -1.94 12.52 -9.49
C GLY A 18 -1.82 13.77 -8.61
N ARG A 19 -2.91 14.28 -8.01
CA ARG A 19 -2.80 15.42 -7.09
C ARG A 19 -1.99 15.11 -5.82
N ASP A 20 -1.98 13.84 -5.43
CA ASP A 20 -1.24 13.34 -4.26
C ASP A 20 0.14 12.79 -4.63
N LEU A 21 0.59 12.91 -5.90
CA LEU A 21 1.88 12.39 -6.36
C LEU A 21 3.08 12.99 -5.59
N PRO A 22 3.16 14.32 -5.34
CA PRO A 22 4.26 14.89 -4.56
C PRO A 22 4.23 14.44 -3.10
N ALA A 23 3.02 14.30 -2.52
CA ALA A 23 2.84 13.82 -1.16
C ALA A 23 3.30 12.36 -1.03
N ALA A 24 2.97 11.51 -2.00
CA ALA A 24 3.42 10.12 -2.04
C ALA A 24 4.96 10.01 -2.08
N ILE A 25 5.62 10.85 -2.88
CA ILE A 25 7.09 10.94 -2.93
C ILE A 25 7.63 11.37 -1.56
N GLY A 26 7.05 12.41 -0.96
CA GLY A 26 7.45 12.89 0.38
C GLY A 26 7.34 11.81 1.45
N VAL A 27 6.24 11.06 1.47
CA VAL A 27 6.04 9.93 2.41
C VAL A 27 7.04 8.82 2.16
N GLY A 28 7.28 8.45 0.90
CA GLY A 28 8.27 7.44 0.54
C GLY A 28 9.68 7.80 1.00
N LEU A 29 10.09 9.06 0.77
CA LEU A 29 11.39 9.57 1.22
C LEU A 29 11.50 9.62 2.74
N ALA A 30 10.44 10.05 3.43
CA ALA A 30 10.41 10.09 4.89
C ALA A 30 10.54 8.69 5.49
N LEU A 31 9.76 7.71 4.99
CA LEU A 31 9.86 6.31 5.42
C LEU A 31 11.24 5.73 5.13
N GLY A 32 11.79 5.98 3.93
CA GLY A 32 13.13 5.54 3.57
C GLY A 32 14.20 6.11 4.51
N ALA A 33 14.12 7.40 4.83
CA ALA A 33 15.04 8.04 5.77
C ALA A 33 14.94 7.43 7.17
N VAL A 34 13.72 7.21 7.68
CA VAL A 34 13.49 6.55 8.98
C VAL A 34 14.11 5.16 9.01
N ILE A 35 13.93 4.37 7.96
CA ILE A 35 14.51 3.03 7.83
C ILE A 35 16.05 3.10 7.88
N VAL A 36 16.66 3.98 7.09
CA VAL A 36 18.13 4.12 7.04
C VAL A 36 18.67 4.58 8.40
N ILE A 37 18.06 5.60 9.02
CA ILE A 37 18.48 6.13 10.32
C ILE A 37 18.34 5.06 11.42
N SER A 38 17.29 4.24 11.39
CA SER A 38 17.09 3.17 12.37
C SER A 38 18.24 2.16 12.42
N LEU A 39 18.89 1.93 11.27
CA LEU A 39 20.03 1.03 11.16
C LEU A 39 21.22 1.50 12.02
N PHE A 40 21.41 2.82 12.16
CA PHE A 40 22.49 3.44 12.93
C PHE A 40 22.17 3.54 14.42
N LEU A 41 20.90 3.63 14.81
CA LEU A 41 20.48 3.75 16.21
C LEU A 41 20.54 2.40 16.94
N TYR A 42 19.94 1.37 16.36
CA TYR A 42 19.85 0.05 16.98
C TYR A 42 19.53 -1.02 15.92
N ARG A 43 20.46 -1.95 15.66
CA ARG A 43 20.30 -2.98 14.60
C ARG A 43 18.94 -3.72 14.61
N PRO A 44 18.35 -4.09 15.76
CA PRO A 44 17.01 -4.69 15.81
C PRO A 44 15.87 -3.76 15.40
N SER A 45 16.00 -2.44 15.61
CA SER A 45 14.94 -1.47 15.32
C SER A 45 14.61 -1.42 13.83
N PHE A 46 15.62 -1.60 12.96
CA PHE A 46 15.43 -1.70 11.52
C PHE A 46 14.46 -2.83 11.15
N ALA A 47 14.67 -4.04 11.69
CA ALA A 47 13.84 -5.19 11.38
C ALA A 47 12.39 -4.99 11.84
N VAL A 48 12.18 -4.37 13.01
CA VAL A 48 10.85 -4.04 13.52
C VAL A 48 10.16 -3.01 12.63
N ILE A 49 10.83 -1.90 12.30
CA ILE A 49 10.25 -0.80 11.51
C ILE A 49 9.91 -1.28 10.09
N VAL A 50 10.84 -1.95 9.42
CA VAL A 50 10.63 -2.49 8.06
C VAL A 50 9.54 -3.56 8.09
N GLY A 51 9.54 -4.42 9.11
CA GLY A 51 8.53 -5.45 9.27
C GLY A 51 7.11 -4.87 9.40
N LEU A 52 6.94 -3.86 10.27
CA LEU A 52 5.67 -3.17 10.44
C LEU A 52 5.24 -2.45 9.16
N ALA A 53 6.16 -1.75 8.48
CA ALA A 53 5.87 -1.08 7.22
C ALA A 53 5.41 -2.08 6.13
N ALA A 54 6.07 -3.23 6.01
CA ALA A 54 5.71 -4.28 5.06
C ALA A 54 4.35 -4.92 5.37
N LEU A 55 4.06 -5.20 6.65
CA LEU A 55 2.77 -5.74 7.08
C LEU A 55 1.64 -4.74 6.81
N TYR A 56 1.85 -3.47 7.13
CA TYR A 56 0.86 -2.42 6.88
C TYR A 56 0.62 -2.22 5.38
N GLY A 57 1.69 -2.19 4.57
CA GLY A 57 1.58 -2.13 3.11
C GLY A 57 0.84 -3.34 2.53
N SER A 58 1.09 -4.53 3.06
CA SER A 58 0.39 -5.76 2.66
C SER A 58 -1.10 -5.72 3.03
N TYR A 59 -1.43 -5.17 4.21
CA TYR A 59 -2.81 -4.97 4.64
C TYR A 59 -3.56 -4.01 3.70
N GLU A 60 -2.98 -2.85 3.39
CA GLU A 60 -3.60 -1.88 2.48
C GLU A 60 -3.73 -2.43 1.06
N LEU A 61 -2.72 -3.16 0.56
CA LEU A 61 -2.80 -3.82 -0.74
C LEU A 61 -3.91 -4.88 -0.75
N ALA A 62 -3.98 -5.72 0.27
CA ALA A 62 -5.03 -6.74 0.38
C ALA A 62 -6.43 -6.11 0.48
N LYS A 63 -6.57 -4.99 1.18
CA LYS A 63 -7.80 -4.19 1.25
C LYS A 63 -8.16 -3.55 -0.09
N ALA A 64 -7.18 -3.03 -0.84
CA ALA A 64 -7.39 -2.49 -2.19
C ALA A 64 -7.77 -3.59 -3.20
N ILE A 65 -7.23 -4.80 -3.04
CA ILE A 65 -7.67 -5.96 -3.83
C ILE A 65 -9.09 -6.38 -3.41
N ALA A 66 -9.42 -6.27 -2.13
CA ALA A 66 -10.75 -6.55 -1.59
C ALA A 66 -11.85 -5.67 -2.18
N SER A 67 -11.56 -4.39 -2.43
CA SER A 67 -12.51 -3.50 -3.10
C SER A 67 -12.76 -3.88 -4.57
N SER A 68 -11.89 -4.68 -5.19
CA SER A 68 -12.01 -5.18 -6.56
C SER A 68 -12.74 -6.54 -6.65
N GLY A 69 -13.35 -7.02 -5.56
CA GLY A 69 -14.19 -8.22 -5.53
C GLY A 69 -13.47 -9.54 -5.24
N ARG A 70 -12.14 -9.56 -5.04
CA ARG A 70 -11.43 -10.75 -4.51
C ARG A 70 -11.21 -10.58 -3.02
N ARG A 71 -11.42 -11.61 -2.19
CA ARG A 71 -11.20 -11.52 -0.74
C ARG A 71 -9.91 -12.25 -0.33
N PRO A 72 -8.73 -11.60 -0.42
CA PRO A 72 -7.51 -12.19 0.11
C PRO A 72 -7.65 -12.41 1.62
N SER A 73 -7.22 -13.57 2.09
CA SER A 73 -7.24 -13.89 3.52
C SER A 73 -6.12 -13.13 4.22
N LEU A 74 -6.48 -12.10 4.99
CA LEU A 74 -5.51 -11.24 5.70
C LEU A 74 -4.71 -12.01 6.75
N VAL A 75 -5.34 -12.97 7.41
CA VAL A 75 -4.73 -13.71 8.53
C VAL A 75 -3.50 -14.51 8.04
N PRO A 76 -3.57 -15.36 7.00
CA PRO A 76 -2.40 -16.02 6.43
C PRO A 76 -1.32 -15.06 5.90
N ILE A 77 -1.71 -13.95 5.27
CA ILE A 77 -0.74 -12.99 4.71
C ILE A 77 0.09 -12.35 5.81
N LEU A 78 -0.56 -11.84 6.85
CA LEU A 78 0.12 -11.20 7.96
C LEU A 78 0.89 -12.21 8.81
N ALA A 79 0.29 -13.37 9.10
CA ALA A 79 0.97 -14.43 9.85
C ALA A 79 2.22 -14.93 9.13
N GLY A 80 2.13 -15.17 7.81
CA GLY A 80 3.27 -15.55 6.99
C GLY A 80 4.35 -14.47 6.95
N GLY A 81 3.97 -13.20 6.82
CA GLY A 81 4.90 -12.08 6.88
C GLY A 81 5.65 -11.99 8.21
N VAL A 82 4.94 -12.11 9.34
CA VAL A 82 5.56 -12.14 10.67
C VAL A 82 6.48 -13.36 10.82
N ALA A 83 6.02 -14.54 10.39
CA ALA A 83 6.82 -15.77 10.45
C ALA A 83 8.13 -15.65 9.66
N LEU A 84 8.07 -15.08 8.45
CA LEU A 84 9.25 -14.83 7.62
C LEU A 84 10.22 -13.84 8.28
N LEU A 85 9.71 -12.76 8.88
CA LEU A 85 10.53 -11.78 9.60
C LEU A 85 11.25 -12.42 10.79
N VAL A 86 10.52 -13.20 11.60
CA VAL A 86 11.07 -13.91 12.76
C VAL A 86 12.13 -14.93 12.31
N ALA A 87 11.82 -15.73 11.28
CA ALA A 87 12.76 -16.71 10.75
C ALA A 87 14.03 -16.05 10.17
N ALA A 88 13.89 -14.93 9.48
CA ALA A 88 15.02 -14.17 8.93
C ALA A 88 15.92 -13.59 10.03
N TRP A 89 15.34 -13.18 11.16
CA TRP A 89 16.08 -12.63 12.30
C TRP A 89 16.79 -13.69 13.15
N LEU A 90 16.23 -14.90 13.23
CA LEU A 90 16.75 -15.99 14.05
C LEU A 90 17.81 -16.87 13.34
N ARG A 91 18.10 -16.61 12.05
CA ARG A 91 19.16 -17.33 11.31
C ARG A 91 20.53 -16.71 11.53
#